data_AF-X7YKH5-F1
#
_entry.id   AF-X7YKH5-F1
#
_cell.length_a   1.000
_cell.length_b   1.000
_cell.length_c   1.000
_cell.angle_alpha   90.00
_cell.angle_beta   90.00
_cell.angle_gamma   90.00
#
_symmetry.space_group_name_H-M   'P 1'
#
loop_
_entity.id
_entity.type
_entity.pdbx_description
1 polymer ?
#
loop_
_entity_poly.entity_id
_entity_poly.type
_entity_poly.pdbx_seq_one_letter_code
_entity_poly.pdbx_strand_id
1 'polypeptide(L)'
;MSGNLCHQIEHHLYPDLPSNRLAEISLRVREVCDKYDLPYTTGPFLLQYAKAWRTIAKLSLPDRYLRDTADDAPETRSERMFAGLKGFGGIDPTTGRGAG
;
A
#
# COMPACT_ATOMS: atom_id res chain seq x y z
N MET A 1 17.56 -12.20 6.70
CA MET A 1 17.90 -10.80 7.00
C MET A 1 17.59 -9.95 5.77
N SER A 2 16.45 -9.27 5.75
CA SER A 2 15.99 -8.38 4.67
C SER A 2 16.47 -6.94 4.91
N GLY A 3 17.77 -6.78 5.18
CA GLY A 3 18.42 -5.57 5.71
C GLY A 3 17.68 -4.26 5.40
N ASN A 4 17.23 -3.56 6.44
CA ASN A 4 16.51 -2.28 6.43
C ASN A 4 15.26 -2.11 5.58
N LEU A 5 14.98 -2.96 4.59
CA LEU A 5 13.77 -2.85 3.78
C LEU A 5 12.50 -3.09 4.59
N CYS A 6 12.61 -3.71 5.77
CA CYS A 6 11.48 -3.92 6.67
C CYS A 6 11.15 -2.72 7.56
N HIS A 7 11.96 -1.66 7.54
CA HIS A 7 11.76 -0.46 8.37
C HIS A 7 11.56 0.81 7.55
N GLN A 8 10.89 0.68 6.40
CA GLN A 8 10.67 1.80 5.48
C GLN A 8 9.79 2.89 6.09
N ILE A 9 8.77 2.52 6.86
CA ILE A 9 7.90 3.49 7.55
C ILE A 9 8.74 4.30 8.55
N GLU A 10 9.54 3.61 9.37
CA GLU A 10 10.39 4.23 10.37
C GLU A 10 11.48 5.10 9.73
N HIS A 11 12.06 4.68 8.61
CA HIS A 11 13.05 5.46 7.88
C HIS A 11 12.45 6.78 7.35
N HIS A 12 11.20 6.78 6.89
CA HIS A 12 10.57 8.01 6.40
C HIS A 12 10.13 8.94 7.55
N LEU A 13 9.81 8.38 8.71
CA LEU A 13 9.51 9.15 9.93
C LEU A 13 10.78 9.70 10.62
N TYR A 14 11.87 8.94 10.57
CA TYR A 14 13.14 9.22 11.26
C TYR A 14 14.33 9.02 10.32
N PRO A 15 14.50 9.86 9.28
CA PRO A 15 15.55 9.70 8.28
C PRO A 15 16.96 9.82 8.85
N ASP A 16 17.13 10.56 9.95
CA ASP A 16 18.43 10.79 10.59
C ASP A 16 18.83 9.68 11.58
N LEU A 17 17.91 8.76 11.88
CA LEU A 17 18.19 7.68 12.82
C LEU A 17 18.96 6.56 12.11
N PRO A 18 20.08 6.08 12.68
CA PRO A 18 20.78 4.96 12.09
C PRO A 18 19.91 3.71 12.16
N SER A 19 20.00 2.95 11.08
CA SER A 19 19.24 1.74 10.78
C SER A 19 19.14 0.69 11.88
N ASN A 20 20.20 0.52 12.67
CA ASN A 20 20.23 -0.42 13.79
C ASN A 20 19.23 -0.05 14.90
N ARG A 21 18.81 1.22 14.98
CA ARG A 21 17.84 1.73 15.96
C ARG A 21 16.41 1.79 15.43
N LEU A 22 16.18 1.62 14.13
CA LEU A 22 14.83 1.62 13.54
C LEU A 22 13.98 0.45 14.07
N ALA A 23 14.61 -0.70 14.36
CA ALA A 23 13.91 -1.84 14.95
C ALA A 23 13.29 -1.52 16.31
N GLU A 24 13.95 -0.71 17.14
CA GLU A 24 13.42 -0.29 18.44
C GLU A 24 12.24 0.66 18.27
N ILE A 25 12.35 1.62 17.35
CA ILE A 25 11.27 2.58 17.06
C ILE A 25 10.06 1.91 16.42
N SER A 26 10.25 0.83 15.65
CA SER A 26 9.17 0.11 14.97
C SER A 26 8.06 -0.36 15.90
N LEU A 27 8.38 -0.64 17.17
CA LEU A 27 7.38 -1.00 18.20
C LEU A 27 6.44 0.17 18.50
N ARG A 28 6.98 1.37 18.69
CA ARG A 28 6.19 2.59 18.94
C ARG A 28 5.38 2.99 17.71
N VAL A 29 5.95 2.84 16.51
CA VAL A 29 5.23 3.12 15.27
C VAL A 29 4.06 2.16 15.10
N ARG A 30 4.25 0.87 15.41
CA ARG A 30 3.16 -0.11 15.40
C ARG A 30 2.02 0.26 16.36
N GLU A 31 2.34 0.67 17.59
CA GLU A 31 1.33 1.13 18.56
C GLU A 31 0.52 2.33 18.03
N VAL A 32 1.18 3.26 17.34
CA VAL A 32 0.52 4.41 16.71
C VAL A 32 -0.39 3.94 15.56
N CYS A 33 0.09 3.01 14.72
CA CYS A 33 -0.72 2.43 13.65
C CYS A 33 -1.95 1.71 14.22
N ASP A 34 -1.80 0.91 15.27
CA ASP A 34 -2.89 0.20 15.93
C ASP A 34 -3.91 1.20 16.54
N LYS A 35 -3.44 2.30 17.14
CA LYS A 35 -4.30 3.35 17.71
C LYS A 35 -5.19 4.04 16.66
N TYR A 36 -4.68 4.23 15.45
CA TYR A 36 -5.39 4.93 14.37
C TYR A 36 -5.96 3.98 13.31
N ASP A 37 -6.02 2.68 13.59
CA ASP A 37 -6.51 1.65 12.67
C ASP A 37 -5.80 1.68 11.30
N LEU A 38 -4.50 1.96 11.32
CA LEU A 38 -3.66 2.03 10.12
C LEU A 38 -2.97 0.69 9.89
N PRO A 39 -2.90 0.21 8.63
CA PRO A 39 -2.27 -1.06 8.32
C PRO A 39 -0.74 -0.98 8.48
N TYR A 40 -0.21 -1.64 9.52
CA TYR A 40 1.24 -1.80 9.71
C TYR A 40 1.73 -3.06 9.00
N THR A 41 2.15 -2.92 7.73
CA THR A 41 2.51 -4.07 6.88
C THR A 41 3.85 -4.66 7.28
N THR A 42 3.83 -5.84 7.89
CA THR A 42 5.03 -6.65 8.16
C THR A 42 4.83 -8.09 7.73
N GLY A 43 5.92 -8.79 7.41
CA GLY A 43 5.83 -10.21 7.10
C GLY A 43 7.14 -10.82 6.62
N PRO A 44 7.23 -12.16 6.57
CA PRO A 44 8.39 -12.87 6.05
C PRO A 44 8.79 -12.39 4.66
N PHE A 45 10.08 -12.18 4.44
CA PHE A 45 10.62 -11.70 3.16
C PHE A 45 10.15 -12.55 1.97
N LEU A 46 10.16 -13.89 2.12
CA LEU A 46 9.73 -14.80 1.06
C LEU A 46 8.26 -14.60 0.66
N LEU A 47 7.37 -14.31 1.62
CA LEU A 47 5.96 -14.05 1.32
C LEU A 47 5.79 -12.71 0.60
N GLN A 48 6.52 -11.67 1.02
CA GLN A 48 6.50 -10.38 0.33
C GLN A 48 7.03 -10.50 -1.10
N TYR A 49 8.12 -11.25 -1.29
CA TYR A 49 8.68 -11.54 -2.61
C TYR A 49 7.72 -12.33 -3.50
N ALA A 50 7.07 -13.36 -2.96
CA ALA A 50 6.08 -14.14 -3.69
C ALA A 50 4.86 -13.30 -4.09
N LYS A 51 4.42 -12.36 -3.24
CA LYS A 51 3.36 -11.40 -3.60
C LYS A 51 3.77 -10.53 -4.78
N ALA A 52 4.98 -9.96 -4.77
CA ALA A 52 5.48 -9.17 -5.89
C ALA A 52 5.54 -9.97 -7.20
N TRP A 53 6.07 -11.20 -7.14
CA TRP A 53 6.09 -12.10 -8.30
C TRP A 53 4.70 -12.45 -8.82
N ARG A 54 3.74 -12.69 -7.92
CA ARG A 54 2.34 -12.93 -8.31
C ARG A 54 1.76 -11.72 -9.04
N THR A 55 2.00 -10.51 -8.55
CA THR A 55 1.55 -9.28 -9.20
C THR A 55 2.16 -9.14 -10.59
N ILE A 56 3.48 -9.33 -10.73
CA ILE A 56 4.17 -9.28 -12.02
C ILE A 56 3.56 -10.32 -12.98
N ALA A 57 3.40 -11.57 -12.54
CA ALA A 57 2.81 -12.62 -13.36
C ALA A 57 1.37 -12.30 -13.79
N LYS A 58 0.53 -11.77 -12.89
CA LYS A 58 -0.83 -11.32 -13.18
C LYS A 58 -0.83 -10.22 -14.25
N LEU A 59 0.00 -9.19 -14.09
CA LEU A 59 0.10 -8.06 -15.02
C LEU A 59 0.82 -8.39 -16.34
N SER A 60 1.47 -9.56 -16.43
CA SER A 60 2.08 -10.07 -17.67
C SER A 60 1.05 -10.70 -18.62
N LEU A 61 -0.16 -10.99 -18.13
CA LEU A 61 -1.22 -11.61 -18.92
C LEU A 61 -2.06 -10.55 -19.65
N PRO A 62 -2.62 -10.85 -20.83
CA PRO A 62 -3.56 -9.96 -21.50
C PRO A 62 -4.79 -9.64 -20.63
N ASP A 63 -5.24 -8.38 -20.66
CA ASP A 63 -6.34 -7.85 -19.84
C ASP A 63 -7.63 -8.68 -19.90
N ARG A 64 -7.90 -9.36 -21.03
CA ARG A 64 -9.06 -10.26 -21.19
C ARG A 64 -9.12 -11.41 -20.18
N TYR A 65 -8.01 -11.72 -19.52
CA TYR A 65 -7.92 -12.75 -18.49
C TYR A 65 -7.97 -12.20 -17.05
N LEU A 66 -8.00 -10.87 -16.89
CA LEU A 66 -8.11 -10.20 -15.61
C LEU A 66 -9.58 -9.94 -15.26
N ARG A 67 -9.93 -10.15 -13.99
CA ARG A 67 -11.28 -9.90 -13.48
C ARG A 67 -11.50 -8.44 -13.10
N ASP A 68 -10.46 -7.80 -12.59
CA ASP A 68 -10.50 -6.44 -12.10
C ASP A 68 -9.88 -5.50 -13.15
N THR A 69 -10.38 -4.27 -13.22
CA THR A 69 -9.80 -3.25 -14.11
C THR A 69 -8.48 -2.74 -13.54
N ALA A 70 -7.69 -2.04 -14.36
CA ALA A 70 -6.44 -1.42 -13.90
C ALA A 70 -6.62 -0.47 -12.71
N ASP A 71 -7.81 0.13 -12.55
CA ASP A 71 -8.13 1.06 -11.47
C ASP A 71 -8.74 0.39 -10.22
N ASP A 72 -9.26 -0.83 -10.34
CA ASP A 72 -9.97 -1.54 -9.24
C ASP A 72 -9.24 -2.82 -8.76
N ALA A 73 -8.17 -3.23 -9.42
CA ALA A 73 -7.40 -4.39 -8.96
C ALA A 73 -6.85 -4.15 -7.54
N PRO A 74 -6.82 -5.17 -6.68
CA PRO A 74 -6.37 -5.04 -5.29
C PRO A 74 -4.91 -4.57 -5.18
N GLU A 75 -4.11 -4.76 -6.23
CA GLU A 75 -2.73 -4.30 -6.32
C GLU A 75 -2.56 -2.87 -6.87
N THR A 76 -3.57 -2.31 -7.55
CA THR A 76 -3.51 -1.00 -8.27
C THR A 76 -4.75 -0.14 -8.05
N ARG A 77 -5.39 -0.26 -6.88
CA ARG A 77 -6.61 0.48 -6.54
C ARG A 77 -6.36 1.99 -6.61
N SER A 78 -7.08 2.68 -7.49
CA SER A 78 -7.03 4.14 -7.66
C SER A 78 -8.36 4.78 -7.26
N GLU A 79 -8.38 6.09 -7.01
CA GLU A 79 -9.62 6.82 -6.72
C GLU A 79 -10.62 6.77 -7.90
N ARG A 80 -10.17 6.44 -9.11
CA ARG A 80 -11.03 6.31 -10.30
C ARG A 80 -11.98 5.12 -10.20
N MET A 81 -11.68 4.15 -9.35
CA MET A 81 -12.59 3.06 -8.99
C MET A 81 -13.93 3.59 -8.44
N PHE A 82 -13.91 4.70 -7.70
CA PHE A 82 -15.12 5.31 -7.14
C PHE A 82 -15.99 6.01 -8.19
N ALA A 83 -15.44 6.36 -9.37
CA ALA A 83 -16.21 7.01 -10.43
C ALA A 83 -17.34 6.12 -10.99
N GLY A 84 -17.24 4.80 -10.83
CA GLY A 84 -18.26 3.83 -11.26
C GLY A 84 -19.30 3.48 -10.18
N LEU A 85 -19.07 3.83 -8.92
CA LEU A 85 -19.96 3.50 -7.80
C LEU A 85 -21.09 4.53 -7.70
N LYS A 86 -22.30 4.15 -8.14
CA LYS A 86 -23.50 4.99 -7.99
C LYS A 86 -23.75 5.32 -6.51
N GLY A 87 -23.61 6.59 -6.13
CA GLY A 87 -23.95 7.10 -4.80
C GLY A 87 -22.77 7.64 -3.96
N PHE A 88 -21.51 7.45 -4.41
CA PHE A 88 -20.39 8.21 -3.87
C PHE A 88 -20.26 9.52 -4.66
N GLY A 89 -20.42 10.66 -3.99
CA GLY A 89 -20.31 11.99 -4.59
C GLY A 89 -19.07 12.06 -5.47
N GLY A 90 -19.27 12.31 -6.76
CA GLY A 90 -18.21 12.28 -7.76
C GLY A 90 -17.06 13.19 -7.32
N ILE A 91 -15.89 12.61 -7.12
CA ILE A 91 -14.67 13.35 -6.84
C ILE A 91 -14.17 13.86 -8.19
N ASP A 92 -13.98 15.18 -8.33
CA ASP A 92 -13.43 15.76 -9.55
C ASP A 92 -11.99 15.23 -9.76
N PRO A 93 -11.71 14.51 -10.87
CA PRO A 93 -10.41 13.88 -11.11
C PRO A 93 -9.26 14.88 -11.35
N THR A 94 -9.57 16.17 -11.48
CA THR A 94 -8.60 17.25 -11.70
C THR A 94 -8.25 17.98 -10.40
N THR A 95 -9.18 18.03 -9.45
CA THR A 95 -9.06 18.85 -8.24
C THR A 95 -9.16 18.07 -6.92
N GLY A 96 -9.57 16.80 -6.96
CA GLY A 96 -9.69 15.93 -5.79
C GLY A 96 -10.80 16.33 -4.81
N ARG A 97 -11.66 17.29 -5.17
CA ARG A 97 -12.76 17.74 -4.31
C ARG A 97 -13.99 16.87 -4.53
N GLY A 98 -14.55 16.35 -3.44
CA GLY A 98 -15.84 15.67 -3.45
C GLY A 98 -16.98 16.66 -3.66
N ALA A 99 -17.89 16.37 -4.58
CA ALA A 99 -19.17 17.05 -4.65
C ALA A 99 -19.98 16.70 -3.39
N GLY A 100 -20.12 17.67 -2.49
CA GLY A 100 -20.99 17.60 -1.32
C GLY A 100 -22.47 17.66 -1.70
#